data_AF-A0AAE9SPY3-F1
#
_entry.id   AF-A0AAE9SPY3-F1
#
_cell.length_a   1.000
_cell.length_b   1.000
_cell.length_c   1.000
_cell.angle_alpha   90.00
_cell.angle_beta   90.00
_cell.angle_gamma   90.00
#
_symmetry.space_group_name_H-M   'P 1'
#
loop_
_entity.id
_entity.type
_entity.pdbx_description
1 polymer ?
#
loop_
_entity_poly.entity_id
_entity_poly.type
_entity_poly.pdbx_seq_one_letter_code
_entity_poly.pdbx_strand_id
1 'polypeptide(L)'
;MSNTAENQRVLKVDDAESRFVHIKNSRRNESYCRVYWNKRTSSIYTQKSVSGPVERLEELAVYEEDFRDKFREVQVGDSVCYIFGIKHIPLFFCSITGKQIHTDGEVYVYLEPNSSRSTALPTWKKFEPDRFIFVSDNRLGTLNVMINDPNLVFAECREELDVAEEIYAENRVPKFLQAYVEDDSLPIGESTFKQCHKTLFEGIYDWAGVYRNEELVVQNDRRPTLTCGKVSEASKQFFSSLTRSQLRKITDKDTLIKMLIDTHRELAWIHPFKDGNGRAIRLFLELLCLTRGYKFNLESFLETSKGKKSYYYAVRQSLAGRHAVIRHYFEKATAEL
;
A
#
# COMPACT_ATOMS: atom_id res chain seq x y z
N MET A 1 50.71 -11.46 33.71
CA MET A 1 50.74 -11.15 32.26
C MET A 1 49.82 -12.14 31.61
N SER A 2 48.80 -11.88 30.83
CA SER A 2 48.09 -10.73 30.23
C SER A 2 46.80 -11.44 29.72
N ASN A 3 45.69 -10.87 29.28
CA ASN A 3 45.29 -9.55 28.88
C ASN A 3 43.75 -9.66 29.00
N THR A 4 43.10 -8.88 29.86
CA THR A 4 41.69 -8.57 29.66
C THR A 4 41.63 -7.80 28.34
N ALA A 5 41.36 -8.50 27.24
CA ALA A 5 41.03 -7.85 25.98
C ALA A 5 39.80 -6.98 26.26
N GLU A 6 40.02 -5.68 26.33
CA GLU A 6 38.96 -4.69 26.19
C GLU A 6 38.09 -5.14 25.01
N ASN A 7 36.80 -5.33 25.26
CA ASN A 7 35.84 -5.63 24.20
C ASN A 7 35.85 -4.44 23.23
N GLN A 8 36.66 -4.54 22.18
CA GLN A 8 36.78 -3.52 21.17
C GLN A 8 35.39 -3.32 20.53
N ARG A 9 34.85 -2.11 20.64
CA ARG A 9 33.52 -1.78 20.10
C ARG A 9 33.59 -1.81 18.57
N VAL A 10 32.91 -2.78 17.97
CA VAL A 10 32.81 -2.91 16.51
C VAL A 10 31.55 -2.19 16.05
N LEU A 11 31.73 -0.97 15.53
CA LEU A 11 30.65 -0.09 15.05
C LEU A 11 30.36 -0.30 13.56
N LYS A 12 31.37 -0.68 12.78
CA LYS A 12 31.26 -1.09 11.38
C LYS A 12 31.81 -2.50 11.22
N VAL A 13 31.26 -3.22 10.25
CA VAL A 13 31.73 -4.56 9.89
C VAL A 13 33.22 -4.56 9.51
N ASP A 14 33.71 -3.47 8.94
CA ASP A 14 35.12 -3.33 8.58
C ASP A 14 36.05 -3.13 9.78
N ASP A 15 35.52 -2.63 10.90
CA ASP A 15 36.27 -2.42 12.15
C ASP A 15 36.56 -3.74 12.88
N ALA A 16 35.83 -4.81 12.55
CA ALA A 16 36.06 -6.13 13.12
C ALA A 16 37.32 -6.77 12.52
N GLU A 17 38.19 -7.35 13.35
CA GLU A 17 39.31 -8.17 12.86
C GLU A 17 38.83 -9.54 12.34
N SER A 18 37.69 -10.01 12.84
CA SER A 18 37.09 -11.30 12.50
C SER A 18 36.60 -11.31 11.06
N ARG A 19 36.92 -12.41 10.34
CA ARG A 19 36.38 -12.66 8.99
C ARG A 19 34.86 -12.66 8.96
N PHE A 20 34.25 -13.24 9.99
CA PHE A 20 32.82 -13.24 10.19
C PHE A 20 32.47 -12.24 11.29
N VAL A 21 31.51 -11.36 11.00
CA VAL A 21 30.99 -10.40 11.98
C VAL A 21 29.55 -10.76 12.29
N HIS A 22 29.23 -10.97 13.56
CA HIS A 22 27.85 -11.22 13.98
C HIS A 22 27.07 -9.91 13.94
N ILE A 23 26.14 -9.81 12.99
CA ILE A 23 25.41 -8.56 12.72
C ILE A 23 24.14 -8.49 13.57
N LYS A 24 23.37 -9.59 13.62
CA LYS A 24 22.14 -9.65 14.41
C LYS A 24 21.68 -11.08 14.70
N ASN A 25 20.86 -11.20 15.75
CA ASN A 25 19.99 -12.34 15.94
C ASN A 25 18.67 -12.06 15.21
N SER A 26 18.31 -12.89 14.24
CA SER A 26 16.99 -12.82 13.60
C SER A 26 16.14 -13.98 14.10
N ARG A 27 14.96 -13.72 14.64
CA ARG A 27 14.03 -14.79 15.01
C ARG A 27 13.55 -15.49 13.73
N ARG A 28 13.64 -16.82 13.68
CA ARG A 28 13.09 -17.67 12.62
C ARG A 28 12.20 -18.74 13.27
N ASN A 29 10.89 -18.64 13.06
CA ASN A 29 9.87 -19.48 13.71
C ASN A 29 9.97 -19.37 15.25
N GLU A 30 9.92 -20.51 15.96
CA GLU A 30 10.14 -20.59 17.41
C GLU A 30 11.62 -20.49 17.82
N SER A 31 12.54 -20.32 16.86
CA SER A 31 13.98 -20.32 17.09
C SER A 31 14.65 -18.98 16.76
N TYR A 32 15.92 -18.85 17.11
CA TYR A 32 16.77 -17.73 16.69
C TYR A 32 17.80 -18.21 15.68
N CYS A 33 17.96 -17.43 14.61
CA CYS A 33 18.98 -17.59 13.59
C CYS A 33 19.98 -16.45 13.71
N ARG A 34 21.23 -16.79 14.02
CA ARG A 34 22.33 -15.81 14.01
C ARG A 34 22.71 -15.48 12.57
N VAL A 35 22.85 -14.19 12.28
CA VAL A 35 23.20 -13.66 10.97
C VAL A 35 24.61 -13.09 11.03
N TYR A 36 25.45 -13.51 10.10
CA TYR A 36 26.86 -13.14 10.03
C TYR A 36 27.18 -12.50 8.68
N TRP A 37 28.02 -11.46 8.68
CA TRP A 37 28.65 -10.96 7.46
C TRP A 37 29.99 -11.63 7.26
N ASN A 38 30.26 -12.16 6.06
CA ASN A 38 31.59 -12.62 5.69
C ASN A 38 32.32 -11.53 4.91
N LYS A 39 33.32 -10.90 5.52
CA LYS A 39 34.10 -9.80 4.94
C LYS A 39 34.82 -10.19 3.64
N ARG A 40 35.20 -11.46 3.48
CA ARG A 40 35.96 -11.94 2.31
C ARG A 40 35.11 -12.06 1.06
N THR A 41 33.86 -12.51 1.22
CA THR A 41 32.97 -12.81 0.09
C THR A 41 31.86 -11.79 -0.06
N SER A 42 31.80 -10.78 0.83
CA SER A 42 30.73 -9.79 0.90
C SER A 42 29.34 -10.43 0.88
N SER A 43 29.15 -11.47 1.71
CA SER A 43 27.93 -12.25 1.70
C SER A 43 27.46 -12.64 3.10
N ILE A 44 26.15 -12.87 3.21
CA ILE A 44 25.46 -13.18 4.47
C ILE A 44 25.48 -14.69 4.73
N TYR A 45 25.73 -15.08 5.97
CA TYR A 45 25.68 -16.46 6.45
C TYR A 45 24.70 -16.59 7.61
N THR A 46 23.98 -17.72 7.65
CA THR A 46 23.06 -18.11 8.73
C THR A 46 23.57 -19.38 9.42
N GLN A 47 23.19 -19.60 10.68
CA GLN A 47 23.88 -20.59 11.51
C GLN A 47 23.59 -22.06 11.15
N LYS A 48 24.57 -22.67 10.46
CA LYS A 48 25.08 -24.06 10.60
C LYS A 48 26.56 -24.16 10.15
N SER A 49 27.12 -23.10 9.55
CA SER A 49 28.36 -23.15 8.77
C SER A 49 29.45 -22.15 9.22
N VAL A 50 29.26 -21.41 10.31
CA VAL A 50 30.23 -20.43 10.82
C VAL A 50 30.97 -21.01 12.03
N SER A 51 32.28 -21.15 11.91
CA SER A 51 33.18 -21.59 12.99
C SER A 51 34.35 -20.61 13.15
N GLY A 52 34.80 -20.40 14.39
CA GLY A 52 35.89 -19.47 14.74
C GLY A 52 35.46 -18.29 15.62
N PRO A 53 36.41 -17.41 16.01
CA PRO A 53 36.12 -16.19 16.76
C PRO A 53 35.26 -15.24 15.91
N VAL A 54 34.29 -14.60 16.55
CA VAL A 54 33.35 -13.68 15.91
C VAL A 54 33.15 -12.46 16.81
N GLU A 55 33.43 -11.29 16.27
CA GLU A 55 33.04 -10.02 16.88
C GLU A 55 31.56 -9.71 16.57
N ARG A 56 30.89 -9.08 17.53
CA ARG A 56 29.51 -8.66 17.42
C ARG A 56 29.48 -7.18 17.07
N LEU A 57 28.75 -6.84 16.01
CA LEU A 57 28.39 -5.45 15.74
C LEU A 57 27.56 -4.94 16.94
N GLU A 58 27.98 -3.84 17.56
CA GLU A 58 27.28 -3.27 18.72
C GLU A 58 25.81 -3.01 18.35
N GLU A 59 24.91 -3.39 19.26
CA GLU A 59 23.48 -3.61 18.99
C GLU A 59 22.80 -2.45 18.26
N LEU A 60 22.19 -2.81 17.14
CA LEU A 60 20.96 -2.19 16.66
C LEU A 60 19.90 -2.50 17.72
N ALA A 61 19.53 -1.48 18.51
CA ALA A 61 18.52 -1.54 19.57
C ALA A 61 17.35 -2.48 19.24
N VAL A 62 17.01 -3.36 20.19
CA VAL A 62 15.77 -4.14 20.15
C VAL A 62 14.64 -3.19 20.53
N TYR A 63 13.91 -2.68 19.54
CA TYR A 63 12.74 -1.85 19.78
C TYR A 63 11.55 -2.76 20.14
N GLU A 64 10.95 -2.53 21.31
CA GLU A 64 9.60 -3.04 21.62
C GLU A 64 8.49 -2.17 21.00
N GLU A 65 8.86 -1.06 20.38
CA GLU A 65 7.97 -0.05 19.78
C GLU A 65 7.53 -0.44 18.34
N ASP A 66 6.44 0.16 17.85
CA ASP A 66 5.91 -0.11 16.51
C ASP A 66 6.97 0.26 15.44
N PHE A 67 7.25 -0.68 14.53
CA PHE A 67 8.23 -0.50 13.45
C PHE A 67 7.92 0.71 12.55
N ARG A 68 6.67 1.19 12.56
CA ARG A 68 6.19 2.37 11.81
C ARG A 68 6.58 3.71 12.42
N ASP A 69 7.22 3.75 13.60
CA ASP A 69 7.74 5.02 14.14
C ASP A 69 8.83 5.58 13.22
N LYS A 70 8.54 6.73 12.60
CA LYS A 70 9.45 7.45 11.70
C LYS A 70 10.58 8.18 12.42
N PHE A 71 10.47 8.37 13.72
CA PHE A 71 11.47 9.07 14.54
C PHE A 71 12.50 8.12 15.15
N ARG A 72 12.31 6.80 15.01
CA ARG A 72 13.29 5.82 15.47
C ARG A 72 14.54 5.82 14.59
N GLU A 73 15.65 5.42 15.19
CA GLU A 73 16.91 5.28 14.46
C GLU A 73 16.82 4.17 13.41
N VAL A 74 17.33 4.43 12.21
CA VAL A 74 17.42 3.45 11.12
C VAL A 74 18.44 2.36 11.40
N GLN A 75 18.12 1.12 11.02
CA GLN A 75 18.87 -0.06 11.39
C GLN A 75 19.16 -1.02 10.22
N VAL A 76 20.29 -1.74 10.31
CA VAL A 76 20.55 -2.86 9.39
C VAL A 76 19.58 -4.00 9.70
N GLY A 77 18.80 -4.37 8.69
CA GLY A 77 17.76 -5.37 8.79
C GLY A 77 16.36 -4.80 8.68
N ASP A 78 16.19 -3.48 8.80
CA ASP A 78 14.91 -2.82 8.56
C ASP A 78 14.46 -3.05 7.12
N SER A 79 13.15 -3.22 6.94
CA SER A 79 12.51 -3.17 5.62
C SER A 79 11.86 -1.80 5.45
N VAL A 80 12.06 -1.21 4.28
CA VAL A 80 11.61 0.15 3.97
C VAL A 80 11.05 0.22 2.55
N CYS A 81 10.07 1.09 2.37
CA CYS A 81 9.75 1.69 1.08
C CYS A 81 10.57 2.97 0.95
N TYR A 82 11.57 2.96 0.08
CA TYR A 82 12.33 4.16 -0.27
C TYR A 82 11.67 4.89 -1.44
N ILE A 83 11.40 6.19 -1.26
CA ILE A 83 10.81 7.03 -2.30
C ILE A 83 11.91 7.60 -3.17
N PHE A 84 11.98 7.12 -4.40
CA PHE A 84 12.83 7.66 -5.44
C PHE A 84 12.16 8.90 -6.05
N GLY A 85 12.83 10.05 -5.97
CA GLY A 85 12.39 11.29 -6.63
C GLY A 85 12.51 11.28 -8.17
N ILE A 86 12.47 10.10 -8.83
CA ILE A 86 12.64 9.95 -10.28
C ILE A 86 11.45 9.20 -10.90
N LYS A 87 11.08 9.57 -12.14
CA LYS A 87 9.84 9.12 -12.79
C LYS A 87 9.75 7.61 -13.08
N HIS A 88 10.88 6.91 -13.23
CA HIS A 88 10.89 5.55 -13.75
C HIS A 88 10.70 4.47 -12.67
N ILE A 89 11.16 4.71 -11.45
CA ILE A 89 10.99 3.82 -10.31
C ILE A 89 10.73 4.77 -9.15
N PRO A 90 9.47 5.09 -8.83
CA PRO A 90 9.16 6.09 -7.80
C PRO A 90 9.20 5.50 -6.38
N LEU A 91 8.97 4.18 -6.23
CA LEU A 91 9.01 3.47 -4.96
C LEU A 91 9.97 2.29 -5.04
N PHE A 92 10.64 2.00 -3.93
CA PHE A 92 11.62 0.93 -3.84
C PHE A 92 11.52 0.19 -2.51
N PHE A 93 10.87 -0.96 -2.56
CA PHE A 93 10.77 -1.87 -1.43
C PHE A 93 12.08 -2.64 -1.28
N CYS A 94 12.77 -2.37 -0.18
CA CYS A 94 14.12 -2.83 0.05
C CYS A 94 14.40 -3.05 1.53
N SER A 95 15.42 -3.85 1.77
CA SER A 95 16.00 -4.07 3.07
C SER A 95 17.27 -3.27 3.22
N ILE A 96 17.47 -2.73 4.41
CA ILE A 96 18.73 -2.08 4.76
C ILE A 96 19.73 -3.16 5.13
N THR A 97 20.75 -3.39 4.31
CA THR A 97 21.76 -4.44 4.54
C THR A 97 23.14 -3.88 4.89
N GLY A 98 23.28 -2.55 4.91
CA GLY A 98 24.46 -1.85 5.39
C GLY A 98 24.12 -0.46 5.95
N LYS A 99 24.96 0.04 6.84
CA LYS A 99 24.85 1.39 7.44
C LYS A 99 26.25 1.97 7.63
N GLN A 100 26.42 3.24 7.28
CA GLN A 100 27.65 4.01 7.44
C GLN A 100 27.30 5.34 8.10
N ILE A 101 28.10 5.73 9.08
CA ILE A 101 28.04 7.05 9.71
C ILE A 101 29.31 7.80 9.30
N HIS A 102 29.12 8.96 8.69
CA HIS A 102 30.18 9.86 8.25
C HIS A 102 30.63 10.77 9.40
N THR A 103 31.78 11.42 9.24
CA THR A 103 32.41 12.25 10.29
C THR A 103 31.58 13.47 10.69
N ASP A 104 30.69 13.92 9.82
CA ASP A 104 29.71 14.99 10.03
C ASP A 104 28.40 14.52 10.71
N GLY A 105 28.32 13.23 11.06
CA GLY A 105 27.14 12.60 11.65
C GLY A 105 26.12 12.12 10.62
N GLU A 106 26.37 12.30 9.33
CA GLU A 106 25.44 11.89 8.29
C GLU A 106 25.37 10.37 8.15
N VAL A 107 24.15 9.86 8.06
CA VAL A 107 23.89 8.42 7.99
C VAL A 107 23.60 8.03 6.55
N TYR A 108 24.34 7.04 6.05
CA TYR A 108 24.12 6.39 4.77
C TYR A 108 23.73 4.94 4.99
N VAL A 109 22.76 4.46 4.22
CA VAL A 109 22.25 3.09 4.29
C VAL A 109 22.36 2.42 2.93
N TYR A 110 22.72 1.14 2.94
CA TYR A 110 22.77 0.32 1.74
C TYR A 110 21.45 -0.41 1.58
N LEU A 111 20.78 -0.14 0.47
CA LEU A 111 19.45 -0.65 0.15
C LEU A 111 19.56 -1.81 -0.80
N GLU A 112 19.00 -2.95 -0.42
CA GLU A 112 18.95 -4.16 -1.20
C GLU A 112 17.49 -4.50 -1.52
N PRO A 113 17.11 -4.67 -2.80
CA PRO A 113 15.72 -4.95 -3.16
C PRO A 113 15.16 -6.15 -2.43
N ASN A 114 13.92 -6.07 -1.95
CA ASN A 114 13.25 -7.23 -1.36
C ASN A 114 12.96 -8.27 -2.47
N SER A 115 12.42 -7.80 -3.60
CA SER A 115 12.13 -8.69 -4.73
C SER A 115 13.29 -8.93 -5.67
N SER A 116 13.52 -10.20 -5.98
CA SER A 116 14.42 -10.64 -7.05
C SER A 116 13.98 -10.20 -8.45
N ARG A 117 12.72 -9.77 -8.61
CA ARG A 117 12.16 -9.23 -9.85
C ARG A 117 12.45 -7.74 -10.05
N SER A 118 12.93 -7.04 -9.01
CA SER A 118 13.22 -5.61 -9.07
C SER A 118 14.26 -5.29 -10.14
N THR A 119 14.00 -4.25 -10.93
CA THR A 119 14.98 -3.70 -11.88
C THR A 119 15.94 -2.70 -11.24
N ALA A 120 15.63 -2.19 -10.04
CA ALA A 120 16.53 -1.33 -9.28
C ALA A 120 17.69 -2.14 -8.71
N LEU A 121 18.91 -1.65 -8.91
CA LEU A 121 20.12 -2.24 -8.36
C LEU A 121 20.32 -1.84 -6.88
N PRO A 122 20.94 -2.71 -6.07
CA PRO A 122 21.37 -2.34 -4.72
C PRO A 122 22.24 -1.07 -4.72
N THR A 123 22.02 -0.18 -3.76
CA THR A 123 22.67 1.14 -3.77
C THR A 123 22.76 1.79 -2.39
N TRP A 124 23.77 2.63 -2.19
CA TRP A 124 23.88 3.50 -1.02
C TRP A 124 23.00 4.74 -1.16
N LYS A 125 22.25 5.07 -0.11
CA LYS A 125 21.47 6.32 0.00
C LYS A 125 21.72 7.00 1.32
N LYS A 126 21.77 8.32 1.30
CA LYS A 126 21.67 9.13 2.51
C LYS A 126 20.33 8.84 3.17
N PHE A 127 20.32 8.61 4.47
CA PHE A 127 19.09 8.44 5.23
C PHE A 127 18.46 9.82 5.46
N GLU A 128 17.31 10.04 4.81
CA GLU A 128 16.50 11.25 4.95
C GLU A 128 15.11 10.79 5.39
N PRO A 129 14.67 11.03 6.64
CA PRO A 129 13.45 10.43 7.19
C PRO A 129 12.21 10.54 6.27
N ASP A 130 12.05 11.66 5.56
CA ASP A 130 10.92 11.89 4.65
C ASP A 130 10.92 11.01 3.38
N ARG A 131 12.01 10.30 3.10
CA ARG A 131 12.15 9.39 1.95
C ARG A 131 12.08 7.92 2.32
N PHE A 132 12.06 7.60 3.61
CA PHE A 132 12.10 6.23 4.12
C PHE A 132 10.83 5.95 4.92
N ILE A 133 9.98 5.11 4.36
CA ILE A 133 8.79 4.62 5.06
C ILE A 133 9.10 3.21 5.53
N PHE A 134 9.10 3.00 6.85
CA PHE A 134 9.28 1.65 7.40
C PHE A 134 8.08 0.77 7.04
N VAL A 135 8.38 -0.40 6.49
CA VAL A 135 7.38 -1.43 6.17
C VAL A 135 7.72 -2.69 6.96
N SER A 136 6.74 -3.54 7.24
CA SER A 136 7.07 -4.77 7.95
C SER A 136 7.92 -5.66 7.05
N ASP A 137 8.89 -6.32 7.67
CA ASP A 137 9.92 -7.05 6.93
C ASP A 137 9.49 -8.46 6.53
N ASN A 138 8.25 -8.86 6.82
CA ASN A 138 7.68 -10.18 6.54
C ASN A 138 8.54 -11.39 6.99
N ARG A 139 9.64 -11.17 7.72
CA ARG A 139 10.58 -12.20 8.17
C ARG A 139 10.15 -12.81 9.50
N LEU A 140 9.13 -12.24 10.14
CA LEU A 140 8.70 -12.51 11.51
C LEU A 140 7.43 -13.36 11.60
N GLY A 141 7.26 -14.44 10.82
CA GLY A 141 6.16 -15.39 11.05
C GLY A 141 4.75 -14.75 11.11
N THR A 142 4.63 -13.52 10.62
CA THR A 142 3.38 -12.79 10.50
C THR A 142 2.69 -13.29 9.25
N LEU A 143 1.38 -13.45 9.36
CA LEU A 143 0.43 -14.00 8.40
C LEU A 143 0.29 -13.16 7.11
N ASN A 144 1.32 -12.43 6.71
CA ASN A 144 1.25 -11.55 5.55
C ASN A 144 1.32 -12.37 4.28
N VAL A 145 0.28 -12.21 3.47
CA VAL A 145 0.09 -12.96 2.25
C VAL A 145 1.15 -12.51 1.25
N MET A 146 2.08 -13.42 0.94
CA MET A 146 2.99 -13.25 -0.19
C MET A 146 2.17 -13.17 -1.47
N ILE A 147 2.48 -12.18 -2.29
CA ILE A 147 1.73 -11.91 -3.52
C ILE A 147 2.49 -12.50 -4.71
N ASN A 148 1.82 -13.39 -5.42
CA ASN A 148 2.35 -13.91 -6.68
C ASN A 148 1.88 -13.07 -7.88
N ASP A 149 0.83 -12.27 -7.70
CA ASP A 149 0.30 -11.40 -8.73
C ASP A 149 1.37 -10.37 -9.16
N PRO A 150 1.60 -10.22 -10.48
CA PRO A 150 2.49 -9.19 -11.00
C PRO A 150 2.04 -7.79 -10.56
N ASN A 151 3.00 -6.97 -10.15
CA ASN A 151 2.83 -5.56 -9.86
C ASN A 151 4.07 -4.78 -10.32
N LEU A 152 3.88 -3.51 -10.66
CA LEU A 152 4.90 -2.65 -11.27
C LEU A 152 5.85 -2.02 -10.24
N VAL A 153 5.54 -2.13 -8.95
CA VAL A 153 6.35 -1.60 -7.84
C VAL A 153 7.24 -2.66 -7.20
N PHE A 154 7.22 -3.90 -7.73
CA PHE A 154 8.00 -5.04 -7.25
C PHE A 154 7.79 -5.37 -5.76
N ALA A 155 6.60 -5.10 -5.24
CA ALA A 155 6.20 -5.56 -3.91
C ALA A 155 6.12 -7.09 -3.87
N GLU A 156 6.55 -7.69 -2.76
CA GLU A 156 6.53 -9.13 -2.50
C GLU A 156 5.42 -9.57 -1.56
N CYS A 157 4.91 -8.64 -0.74
CA CYS A 157 3.82 -8.92 0.19
C CYS A 157 2.68 -7.90 0.10
N ARG A 158 1.55 -8.26 0.71
CA ARG A 158 0.37 -7.40 0.72
C ARG A 158 0.60 -6.06 1.40
N GLU A 159 1.37 -6.00 2.48
CA GLU A 159 1.64 -4.74 3.18
C GLU A 159 2.46 -3.77 2.33
N GLU A 160 3.47 -4.24 1.60
CA GLU A 160 4.22 -3.39 0.66
C GLU A 160 3.29 -2.83 -0.42
N LEU A 161 2.37 -3.64 -0.96
CA LEU A 161 1.35 -3.14 -1.88
C LEU A 161 0.42 -2.13 -1.23
N ASP A 162 -0.05 -2.39 -0.01
CA ASP A 162 -0.95 -1.47 0.71
C ASP A 162 -0.27 -0.09 0.87
N VAL A 163 1.02 -0.08 1.24
CA VAL A 163 1.83 1.15 1.36
C VAL A 163 1.98 1.84 0.00
N ALA A 164 2.24 1.11 -1.08
CA ALA A 164 2.32 1.70 -2.42
C ALA A 164 0.98 2.33 -2.84
N GLU A 165 -0.13 1.61 -2.62
CA GLU A 165 -1.48 2.06 -2.93
C GLU A 165 -1.87 3.30 -2.13
N GLU A 166 -1.51 3.36 -0.85
CA GLU A 166 -1.73 4.51 0.04
C GLU A 166 -0.95 5.74 -0.42
N ILE A 167 0.38 5.63 -0.59
CA ILE A 167 1.24 6.74 -1.04
C ILE A 167 0.72 7.31 -2.37
N TYR A 168 0.36 6.45 -3.32
CA TYR A 168 -0.13 6.89 -4.62
C TYR A 168 -1.50 7.57 -4.50
N ALA A 169 -2.41 7.03 -3.70
CA ALA A 169 -3.74 7.61 -3.51
C ALA A 169 -3.65 8.99 -2.84
N GLU A 170 -2.91 9.13 -1.75
CA GLU A 170 -2.73 10.40 -1.01
C GLU A 170 -2.22 11.52 -1.92
N ASN A 171 -1.32 11.21 -2.85
CA ASN A 171 -0.70 12.19 -3.73
C ASN A 171 -1.53 12.55 -4.98
N ARG A 172 -2.45 11.66 -5.40
CA ARG A 172 -3.14 11.77 -6.70
C ARG A 172 -4.62 12.08 -6.56
N VAL A 173 -5.29 11.50 -5.56
CA VAL A 173 -6.73 11.68 -5.35
C VAL A 173 -7.09 13.16 -5.14
N PRO A 174 -6.39 13.94 -4.29
CA PRO A 174 -6.73 15.35 -4.10
C PRO A 174 -6.65 16.16 -5.40
N LYS A 175 -5.58 15.97 -6.18
CA LYS A 175 -5.38 16.65 -7.46
C LYS A 175 -6.45 16.26 -8.48
N PHE A 176 -6.81 14.98 -8.52
CA PHE A 176 -7.86 14.48 -9.39
C PHE A 176 -9.23 15.08 -9.04
N LEU A 177 -9.61 15.08 -7.75
CA LEU A 177 -10.87 15.67 -7.31
C LEU A 177 -10.92 17.18 -7.56
N GLN A 178 -9.84 17.89 -7.23
CA GLN A 178 -9.71 19.34 -7.46
C GLN A 178 -9.94 19.69 -8.94
N ALA A 179 -9.34 18.96 -9.88
CA ALA A 179 -9.52 19.21 -11.31
C ALA A 179 -10.99 19.17 -11.75
N TYR A 180 -11.81 18.27 -11.19
CA TYR A 180 -13.23 18.16 -11.54
C TYR A 180 -14.13 19.20 -10.86
N VAL A 181 -13.70 19.71 -9.70
CA VAL A 181 -14.37 20.82 -9.02
C VAL A 181 -14.08 22.14 -9.74
N GLU A 182 -12.84 22.34 -10.20
CA GLU A 182 -12.41 23.55 -10.89
C GLU A 182 -12.85 23.60 -12.36
N ASP A 183 -12.87 22.46 -13.06
CA ASP A 183 -13.29 22.38 -14.46
C ASP A 183 -14.66 21.71 -14.61
N ASP A 184 -15.66 22.57 -14.76
CA ASP A 184 -17.06 22.18 -14.89
C ASP A 184 -17.42 21.60 -16.28
N SER A 185 -16.47 21.63 -17.22
CA SER A 185 -16.58 21.06 -18.58
C SER A 185 -16.21 19.58 -18.65
N LEU A 186 -15.47 19.06 -17.66
CA LEU A 186 -15.07 17.65 -17.64
C LEU A 186 -16.31 16.73 -17.60
N PRO A 187 -16.36 15.66 -18.41
CA PRO A 187 -17.51 14.77 -18.42
C PRO A 187 -17.60 13.98 -17.11
N ILE A 188 -18.82 13.60 -16.73
CA ILE A 188 -19.09 12.62 -15.67
C ILE A 188 -19.79 11.43 -16.33
N GLY A 189 -19.23 10.22 -16.13
CA GLY A 189 -19.76 8.97 -16.67
C GLY A 189 -18.72 7.85 -16.64
N GLU A 190 -18.80 6.95 -17.62
CA GLU A 190 -17.97 5.74 -17.69
C GLU A 190 -16.46 6.05 -17.71
N SER A 191 -16.04 7.02 -18.53
CA SER A 191 -14.63 7.43 -18.64
C SER A 191 -14.10 7.97 -17.31
N THR A 192 -14.91 8.76 -16.60
CA THR A 192 -14.61 9.28 -15.27
C THR A 192 -14.43 8.17 -14.26
N PHE A 193 -15.30 7.16 -14.26
CA PHE A 193 -15.20 6.03 -13.34
C PHE A 193 -13.95 5.18 -13.59
N LYS A 194 -13.60 4.94 -14.87
CA LYS A 194 -12.33 4.32 -15.25
C LYS A 194 -11.13 5.19 -14.82
N GLN A 195 -11.26 6.52 -14.89
CA GLN A 195 -10.23 7.43 -14.43
C GLN A 195 -10.08 7.43 -12.90
N CYS A 196 -11.15 7.27 -12.11
CA CYS A 196 -11.06 7.07 -10.66
C CYS A 196 -10.19 5.84 -10.35
N HIS A 197 -10.49 4.71 -11.00
CA HIS A 197 -9.71 3.49 -10.83
C HIS A 197 -8.25 3.69 -11.29
N LYS A 198 -8.04 4.32 -12.43
CA LYS A 198 -6.70 4.61 -12.95
C LYS A 198 -5.90 5.48 -11.98
N THR A 199 -6.52 6.52 -11.42
CA THR A 199 -5.90 7.45 -10.46
C THR A 199 -5.35 6.71 -9.23
N LEU A 200 -6.11 5.75 -8.72
CA LEU A 200 -5.73 4.93 -7.56
C LEU A 200 -4.59 3.95 -7.84
N PHE A 201 -4.50 3.40 -9.06
CA PHE A 201 -3.73 2.17 -9.31
C PHE A 201 -2.68 2.26 -10.43
N GLU A 202 -2.65 3.34 -11.21
CA GLU A 202 -1.68 3.51 -12.30
C GLU A 202 -0.25 3.48 -11.77
N GLY A 203 0.62 2.69 -12.41
CA GLY A 203 2.01 2.51 -11.96
C GLY A 203 2.17 1.58 -10.77
N ILE A 204 1.09 0.95 -10.28
CA ILE A 204 1.12 -0.21 -9.37
C ILE A 204 0.69 -1.46 -10.14
N TYR A 205 -0.38 -1.34 -10.95
CA TYR A 205 -0.91 -2.43 -11.76
C TYR A 205 -1.02 -2.02 -13.23
N ASP A 206 -0.77 -2.95 -14.14
CA ASP A 206 -0.90 -2.77 -15.60
C ASP A 206 -2.37 -2.68 -16.06
N TRP A 207 -3.28 -3.32 -15.32
CA TRP A 207 -4.72 -3.31 -15.56
C TRP A 207 -5.44 -2.08 -14.97
N ALA A 208 -4.72 -1.07 -14.47
CA ALA A 208 -5.32 0.12 -13.88
C ALA A 208 -6.24 0.87 -14.88
N GLY A 209 -7.53 0.90 -14.58
CA GLY A 209 -8.56 1.57 -15.40
C GLY A 209 -9.08 0.70 -16.55
N VAL A 210 -8.68 -0.57 -16.61
CA VAL A 210 -9.09 -1.54 -17.63
C VAL A 210 -10.11 -2.51 -17.05
N TYR A 211 -11.21 -2.74 -17.76
CA TYR A 211 -12.19 -3.73 -17.34
C TYR A 211 -11.60 -5.13 -17.38
N ARG A 212 -12.02 -5.96 -16.42
CA ARG A 212 -11.58 -7.35 -16.35
C ARG A 212 -12.11 -8.15 -17.53
N ASN A 213 -11.32 -9.13 -17.92
CA ASN A 213 -11.64 -10.15 -18.91
C ASN A 213 -11.80 -11.55 -18.26
N GLU A 214 -11.65 -11.65 -16.94
CA GLU A 214 -11.75 -12.88 -16.16
C GLU A 214 -12.97 -12.85 -15.22
N GLU A 215 -13.48 -14.03 -14.87
CA GLU A 215 -14.56 -14.16 -13.91
C GLU A 215 -14.09 -13.88 -12.49
N LEU A 216 -14.92 -13.16 -11.73
CA LEU A 216 -14.64 -12.84 -10.34
C LEU A 216 -15.78 -13.24 -9.42
N VAL A 217 -15.38 -13.79 -8.29
CA VAL A 217 -16.24 -14.08 -7.15
C VAL A 217 -15.78 -13.19 -6.00
N VAL A 218 -16.70 -12.45 -5.38
CA VAL A 218 -16.35 -11.63 -4.21
C VAL A 218 -16.00 -12.56 -3.05
N GLN A 219 -14.75 -12.49 -2.58
CA GLN A 219 -14.17 -13.51 -1.68
C GLN A 219 -14.96 -13.70 -0.37
N ASN A 220 -15.53 -12.63 0.19
CA ASN A 220 -16.17 -12.66 1.51
C ASN A 220 -17.55 -13.33 1.54
N ASP A 221 -18.23 -13.48 0.40
CA ASP A 221 -19.60 -14.02 0.33
C ASP A 221 -19.83 -15.01 -0.81
N ARG A 222 -18.75 -15.37 -1.54
CA ARG A 222 -18.79 -16.25 -2.72
C ARG A 222 -19.85 -15.82 -3.75
N ARG A 223 -20.19 -14.53 -3.78
CA ARG A 223 -21.23 -14.03 -4.67
C ARG A 223 -20.65 -13.88 -6.08
N PRO A 224 -21.26 -14.50 -7.10
CA PRO A 224 -20.87 -14.25 -8.47
C PRO A 224 -21.15 -12.79 -8.81
N THR A 225 -20.19 -12.17 -9.49
CA THR A 225 -20.39 -10.86 -10.11
C THR A 225 -20.95 -11.05 -11.52
N LEU A 226 -21.27 -9.97 -12.23
CA LEU A 226 -21.68 -10.07 -13.62
C LEU A 226 -20.62 -10.84 -14.44
N THR A 227 -21.02 -11.71 -15.36
CA THR A 227 -20.06 -12.41 -16.25
C THR A 227 -19.15 -11.41 -16.98
N CYS A 228 -17.84 -11.68 -17.07
CA CYS A 228 -16.85 -10.74 -17.58
C CYS A 228 -17.19 -10.23 -19.00
N GLY A 229 -17.71 -11.09 -19.86
CA GLY A 229 -18.12 -10.75 -21.23
C GLY A 229 -19.26 -9.71 -21.32
N LYS A 230 -20.01 -9.48 -20.23
CA LYS A 230 -21.12 -8.52 -20.17
C LYS A 230 -20.76 -7.21 -19.47
N VAL A 231 -19.57 -7.12 -18.85
CA VAL A 231 -19.15 -5.95 -18.05
C VAL A 231 -19.17 -4.66 -18.88
N SER A 232 -18.62 -4.69 -20.09
CA SER A 232 -18.54 -3.52 -20.96
C SER A 232 -19.93 -3.01 -21.38
N GLU A 233 -20.81 -3.91 -21.79
CA GLU A 233 -22.19 -3.58 -22.18
C GLU A 233 -22.99 -3.03 -21.00
N ALA A 234 -22.98 -3.71 -19.86
CA ALA A 234 -23.72 -3.28 -18.68
C ALA A 234 -23.20 -1.93 -18.13
N SER A 235 -21.89 -1.70 -18.16
CA SER A 235 -21.30 -0.41 -17.75
C SER A 235 -21.78 0.71 -18.67
N LYS A 236 -21.71 0.51 -20.00
CA LYS A 236 -22.22 1.50 -20.97
C LYS A 236 -23.70 1.78 -20.78
N GLN A 237 -24.50 0.74 -20.58
CA GLN A 237 -25.94 0.89 -20.33
C GLN A 237 -26.20 1.71 -19.06
N PHE A 238 -25.52 1.39 -17.96
CA PHE A 238 -25.65 2.13 -16.71
C PHE A 238 -25.25 3.60 -16.87
N PHE A 239 -24.07 3.87 -17.42
CA PHE A 239 -23.56 5.24 -17.56
C PHE A 239 -24.29 6.08 -18.62
N SER A 240 -25.10 5.47 -19.50
CA SER A 240 -25.95 6.22 -20.44
C SER A 240 -26.94 7.16 -19.75
N SER A 241 -27.28 6.88 -18.49
CA SER A 241 -28.21 7.67 -17.67
C SER A 241 -27.55 8.42 -16.51
N LEU A 242 -26.21 8.36 -16.38
CA LEU A 242 -25.43 9.08 -15.37
C LEU A 242 -24.43 10.03 -16.05
N THR A 243 -24.95 11.17 -16.50
CA THR A 243 -24.16 12.24 -17.12
C THR A 243 -24.03 13.46 -16.20
N ARG A 244 -23.03 14.32 -16.45
CA ARG A 244 -22.88 15.61 -15.74
C ARG A 244 -24.15 16.47 -15.83
N SER A 245 -24.84 16.44 -16.97
CA SER A 245 -26.09 17.19 -17.16
C SER A 245 -27.24 16.69 -16.27
N GLN A 246 -27.34 15.37 -16.05
CA GLN A 246 -28.31 14.77 -15.14
C GLN A 246 -27.95 15.04 -13.69
N LEU A 247 -26.65 14.93 -13.36
CA LEU A 247 -26.15 15.25 -12.03
C LEU A 247 -26.46 16.70 -11.62
N ARG A 248 -26.31 17.67 -12.53
CA ARG A 248 -26.63 19.09 -12.28
C ARG A 248 -28.10 19.34 -11.94
N LYS A 249 -29.02 18.46 -12.36
CA LYS A 249 -30.46 18.59 -12.05
C LYS A 249 -30.78 18.22 -10.60
N ILE A 250 -29.85 17.58 -9.89
CA ILE A 250 -29.99 17.21 -8.49
C ILE A 250 -29.65 18.43 -7.62
N THR A 251 -30.67 18.93 -6.91
CA THR A 251 -30.59 20.14 -6.09
C THR A 251 -30.74 19.87 -4.60
N ASP A 252 -31.33 18.75 -4.21
CA ASP A 252 -31.52 18.36 -2.82
C ASP A 252 -30.66 17.16 -2.42
N LYS A 253 -30.32 17.11 -1.12
CA LYS A 253 -29.47 16.07 -0.53
C LYS A 253 -30.08 14.68 -0.61
N ASP A 254 -31.41 14.55 -0.51
CA ASP A 254 -32.08 13.25 -0.49
C ASP A 254 -32.01 12.55 -1.86
N THR A 255 -32.32 13.29 -2.92
CA THR A 255 -32.18 12.84 -4.31
C THR A 255 -30.73 12.50 -4.63
N LEU A 256 -29.76 13.29 -4.14
CA LEU A 256 -28.34 12.98 -4.28
C LEU A 256 -28.01 11.64 -3.63
N ILE A 257 -28.39 11.43 -2.36
CA ILE A 257 -28.13 10.19 -1.63
C ILE A 257 -28.76 8.99 -2.34
N LYS A 258 -29.99 9.11 -2.85
CA LYS A 258 -30.63 8.06 -3.64
C LYS A 258 -29.80 7.69 -4.87
N MET A 259 -29.36 8.68 -5.66
CA MET A 259 -28.51 8.46 -6.83
C MET A 259 -27.18 7.79 -6.46
N LEU A 260 -26.56 8.19 -5.34
CA LEU A 260 -25.32 7.55 -4.87
C LEU A 260 -25.54 6.08 -4.51
N ILE A 261 -26.65 5.74 -3.85
CA ILE A 261 -26.98 4.35 -3.48
C ILE A 261 -27.18 3.51 -4.74
N ASP A 262 -27.95 4.02 -5.72
CA ASP A 262 -28.21 3.35 -6.98
C ASP A 262 -26.89 3.13 -7.74
N THR A 263 -26.05 4.16 -7.83
CA THR A 263 -24.71 4.09 -8.44
C THR A 263 -23.81 3.08 -7.75
N HIS A 264 -23.73 3.12 -6.41
CA HIS A 264 -22.94 2.18 -5.64
C HIS A 264 -23.41 0.74 -5.89
N ARG A 265 -24.73 0.50 -5.86
CA ARG A 265 -25.32 -0.82 -6.05
C ARG A 265 -25.01 -1.38 -7.42
N GLU A 266 -25.26 -0.61 -8.49
CA GLU A 266 -25.04 -1.06 -9.86
C GLU A 266 -23.57 -1.37 -10.11
N LEU A 267 -22.66 -0.47 -9.71
CA LEU A 267 -21.22 -0.70 -9.90
C LEU A 267 -20.69 -1.86 -9.03
N ALA A 268 -21.22 -2.04 -7.81
CA ALA A 268 -20.86 -3.18 -6.97
C ALA A 268 -21.39 -4.53 -7.52
N TRP A 269 -22.45 -4.50 -8.32
CA TRP A 269 -22.97 -5.68 -9.03
C TRP A 269 -22.18 -5.98 -10.31
N ILE A 270 -21.96 -4.98 -11.16
CA ILE A 270 -21.17 -5.09 -12.40
C ILE A 270 -19.75 -5.56 -12.07
N HIS A 271 -19.14 -4.97 -11.02
CA HIS A 271 -17.81 -5.27 -10.52
C HIS A 271 -16.74 -5.26 -11.65
N PRO A 272 -16.53 -4.11 -12.31
CA PRO A 272 -15.94 -4.08 -13.64
C PRO A 272 -14.42 -4.29 -13.70
N PHE A 273 -13.67 -4.12 -12.62
CA PHE A 273 -12.21 -4.21 -12.60
C PHE A 273 -11.71 -5.52 -11.96
N LYS A 274 -10.43 -5.86 -12.18
CA LYS A 274 -9.79 -7.07 -11.61
C LYS A 274 -9.76 -7.04 -10.07
N ASP A 275 -9.38 -5.90 -9.50
CA ASP A 275 -9.46 -5.60 -8.07
C ASP A 275 -9.72 -4.09 -7.88
N GLY A 276 -9.87 -3.60 -6.66
CA GLY A 276 -10.00 -2.17 -6.39
C GLY A 276 -11.39 -1.59 -6.62
N ASN A 277 -12.37 -2.40 -7.03
CA ASN A 277 -13.74 -1.98 -7.33
C ASN A 277 -14.38 -1.12 -6.23
N GLY A 278 -14.31 -1.58 -4.97
CA GLY A 278 -14.88 -0.83 -3.85
C GLY A 278 -14.23 0.54 -3.63
N ARG A 279 -12.91 0.65 -3.85
CA ARG A 279 -12.15 1.91 -3.72
C ARG A 279 -12.48 2.88 -4.84
N ALA A 280 -12.51 2.38 -6.09
CA ALA A 280 -12.93 3.16 -7.25
C ALA A 280 -14.37 3.67 -7.13
N ILE A 281 -15.30 2.84 -6.63
CA ILE A 281 -16.68 3.25 -6.38
C ILE A 281 -16.73 4.38 -5.36
N ARG A 282 -16.06 4.24 -4.20
CA ARG A 282 -16.08 5.29 -3.16
C ARG A 282 -15.51 6.61 -3.66
N LEU A 283 -14.38 6.58 -4.36
CA LEU A 283 -13.78 7.78 -4.97
C LEU A 283 -14.72 8.43 -6.00
N PHE A 284 -15.42 7.62 -6.80
CA PHE A 284 -16.39 8.14 -7.76
C PHE A 284 -17.59 8.77 -7.07
N LEU A 285 -18.12 8.17 -5.99
CA LEU A 285 -19.20 8.78 -5.20
C LEU A 285 -18.77 10.09 -4.54
N GLU A 286 -17.55 10.15 -4.02
CA GLU A 286 -16.97 11.37 -3.46
C GLU A 286 -16.88 12.47 -4.50
N LEU A 287 -16.38 12.16 -5.70
CA LEU A 287 -16.36 13.07 -6.83
C LEU A 287 -17.78 13.60 -7.19
N LEU A 288 -18.78 12.71 -7.25
CA LEU A 288 -20.17 13.11 -7.53
C LEU A 288 -20.73 14.05 -6.45
N CYS A 289 -20.39 13.83 -5.18
CA CYS A 289 -20.81 14.70 -4.08
C CYS A 289 -20.12 16.06 -4.12
N LEU A 290 -18.80 16.07 -4.33
CA LEU A 290 -18.01 17.29 -4.37
C LEU A 290 -18.47 18.22 -5.49
N THR A 291 -18.73 17.68 -6.67
CA THR A 291 -19.32 18.45 -7.80
C THR A 291 -20.75 18.93 -7.55
N ARG A 292 -21.39 18.47 -6.47
CA ARG A 292 -22.70 18.93 -6.00
C ARG A 292 -22.68 19.78 -4.72
N GLY A 293 -21.51 20.17 -4.24
CA GLY A 293 -21.42 21.04 -3.06
C GLY A 293 -21.35 20.28 -1.72
N TYR A 294 -21.10 18.98 -1.74
CA TYR A 294 -21.10 18.13 -0.55
C TYR A 294 -19.75 17.41 -0.38
N LYS A 295 -19.27 17.33 0.87
CA LYS A 295 -18.22 16.39 1.27
C LYS A 295 -18.84 15.01 1.43
N PHE A 296 -18.09 13.98 1.07
CA PHE A 296 -18.51 12.59 1.24
C PHE A 296 -17.34 11.72 1.69
N ASN A 297 -17.37 11.25 2.94
CA ASN A 297 -16.30 10.43 3.50
C ASN A 297 -16.85 9.14 4.10
N LEU A 298 -16.72 8.03 3.36
CA LEU A 298 -17.03 6.69 3.84
C LEU A 298 -15.85 6.00 4.55
N GLU A 299 -14.63 6.51 4.39
CA GLU A 299 -13.40 5.87 4.85
C GLU A 299 -13.34 5.78 6.38
N SER A 300 -13.87 6.79 7.07
CA SER A 300 -14.02 6.78 8.54
C SER A 300 -14.77 5.55 9.08
N PHE A 301 -15.72 5.00 8.32
CA PHE A 301 -16.45 3.79 8.71
C PHE A 301 -15.67 2.49 8.46
N LEU A 302 -14.54 2.58 7.76
CA LEU A 302 -13.71 1.46 7.33
C LEU A 302 -12.41 1.34 8.14
N GLU A 303 -12.13 2.23 9.09
CA GLU A 303 -10.88 2.20 9.87
C GLU A 303 -10.78 0.93 10.73
N THR A 304 -11.90 0.47 11.30
CA THR A 304 -11.92 -0.70 12.18
C THR A 304 -12.41 -1.96 11.47
N SER A 305 -11.88 -3.12 11.86
CA SER A 305 -12.36 -4.44 11.36
C SER A 305 -13.87 -4.63 11.55
N LYS A 306 -14.43 -4.10 12.64
CA LYS A 306 -15.88 -4.12 12.90
C LYS A 306 -16.63 -3.22 11.92
N GLY A 307 -16.15 -1.99 11.72
CA GLY A 307 -16.70 -1.03 10.77
C GLY A 307 -16.71 -1.58 9.34
N LYS A 308 -15.58 -2.13 8.86
CA LYS A 308 -15.49 -2.81 7.55
C LYS A 308 -16.57 -3.89 7.39
N LYS A 309 -16.72 -4.78 8.38
CA LYS A 309 -17.74 -5.85 8.37
C LYS A 309 -19.16 -5.29 8.31
N SER A 310 -19.46 -4.25 9.09
CA SER A 310 -20.77 -3.61 9.12
C SER A 310 -21.10 -2.89 7.80
N TYR A 311 -20.12 -2.21 7.20
CA TYR A 311 -20.28 -1.60 5.88
C TYR A 311 -20.52 -2.66 4.79
N TYR A 312 -19.72 -3.74 4.76
CA TYR A 312 -19.92 -4.82 3.79
C TYR A 312 -21.28 -5.51 3.96
N TYR A 313 -21.80 -5.61 5.18
CA TYR A 313 -23.18 -6.03 5.41
C TYR A 313 -24.18 -5.07 4.75
N ALA A 314 -24.02 -3.76 4.93
CA ALA A 314 -24.88 -2.76 4.29
C ALA A 314 -24.87 -2.85 2.76
N VAL A 315 -23.70 -3.07 2.17
CA VAL A 315 -23.55 -3.31 0.72
C VAL A 315 -24.35 -4.52 0.27
N ARG A 316 -24.25 -5.65 0.98
CA ARG A 316 -25.05 -6.87 0.67
C ARG A 316 -26.54 -6.63 0.77
N GLN A 317 -27.00 -5.90 1.78
CA GLN A 317 -28.42 -5.54 1.91
C GLN A 317 -28.89 -4.70 0.71
N SER A 318 -28.10 -3.70 0.29
CA SER A 318 -28.42 -2.85 -0.86
C SER A 318 -28.51 -3.64 -2.17
N LEU A 319 -27.60 -4.58 -2.39
CA LEU A 319 -27.63 -5.47 -3.56
C LEU A 319 -28.91 -6.33 -3.60
N ALA A 320 -29.40 -6.76 -2.44
CA ALA A 320 -30.67 -7.46 -2.26
C ALA A 320 -31.92 -6.54 -2.28
N GLY A 321 -31.78 -5.26 -2.65
CA GLY A 321 -32.89 -4.30 -2.73
C GLY A 321 -33.28 -3.65 -1.40
N ARG A 322 -32.50 -3.87 -0.33
CA ARG A 322 -32.75 -3.31 1.02
C ARG A 322 -31.78 -2.17 1.29
N HIS A 323 -32.20 -0.95 0.98
CA HIS A 323 -31.31 0.22 0.99
C HIS A 323 -31.19 0.95 2.33
N ALA A 324 -32.06 0.66 3.31
CA ALA A 324 -32.11 1.41 4.58
C ALA A 324 -30.76 1.48 5.30
N VAL A 325 -30.03 0.35 5.37
CA VAL A 325 -28.75 0.29 6.08
C VAL A 325 -27.67 1.09 5.36
N ILE A 326 -27.57 0.97 4.03
CA ILE A 326 -26.55 1.72 3.27
C ILE A 326 -26.87 3.21 3.21
N ARG A 327 -28.16 3.57 3.16
CA ARG A 327 -28.62 4.96 3.23
C ARG A 327 -28.13 5.64 4.51
N HIS A 328 -28.23 4.96 5.64
CA HIS A 328 -27.72 5.48 6.92
C HIS A 328 -26.22 5.84 6.86
N TYR A 329 -25.39 5.00 6.23
CA TYR A 329 -23.98 5.31 6.03
C TYR A 329 -23.78 6.53 5.13
N PHE A 330 -24.54 6.61 4.04
CA PHE A 330 -24.39 7.68 3.05
C PHE A 330 -24.86 9.02 3.62
N GLU A 331 -25.95 9.05 4.38
CA GLU A 331 -26.43 10.24 5.08
C GLU A 331 -25.39 10.77 6.07
N LYS A 332 -24.74 9.88 6.84
CA LYS A 332 -23.68 10.26 7.79
C LYS A 332 -22.36 10.64 7.13
N ALA A 333 -22.03 10.01 6.01
CA ALA A 333 -20.84 10.33 5.24
C ALA A 333 -20.96 11.67 4.51
N THR A 334 -22.19 12.14 4.26
CA THR A 334 -22.45 13.35 3.46
C THR A 334 -22.64 14.59 4.34
N ALA A 335 -21.78 15.59 4.15
CA ALA A 335 -21.87 16.91 4.80
C ALA A 335 -21.86 18.03 3.75
N GLU A 336 -22.44 19.20 4.07
CA GLU A 336 -22.29 20.40 3.22
C GLU A 336 -20.83 20.87 3.23
N LEU A 337 -20.35 21.44 2.12
CA LEU A 337 -18.95 21.87 1.94
C LEU A 337 -18.54 23.00 2.89
#